data_AF-A0A816DQP9-F1
#
_entry.id   AF-A0A816DQP9-F1
#
_cell.length_a   1.000
_cell.length_b   1.000
_cell.length_c   1.000
_cell.angle_alpha   90.00
_cell.angle_beta   90.00
_cell.angle_gamma   90.00
#
_symmetry.space_group_name_H-M   'P 1'
#
loop_
_entity.id
_entity.type
_entity.pdbx_description
1 polymer ?
#
loop_
_entity_poly.entity_id
_entity_poly.type
_entity_poly.pdbx_seq_one_letter_code
_entity_poly.pdbx_strand_id
1 'polypeptide(L)'
;MSISLFLLTLLLLIQSIHTAIQRLPPISLHEQSSIGTSIYDLSRIYPSTSKNLIQFAFLSDTSPHNSFFIVDSLTGRISIKRMIDREELCQTHICNCDRCLLTLELIASSQTVDILSLEITIENINDNQPIFPVS
;
A
#
# COMPACT_ATOMS: atom_id res chain seq x y z
N MET A 1 -10.53 -37.94 12.87
CA MET A 1 -10.81 -36.56 13.32
C MET A 1 -12.21 -36.20 12.88
N SER A 2 -13.08 -35.73 13.78
CA SER A 2 -14.44 -35.30 13.41
C SER A 2 -14.36 -34.04 12.54
N ILE A 3 -15.33 -33.85 11.63
CA ILE A 3 -15.42 -32.67 10.75
C ILE A 3 -15.40 -31.36 11.57
N SER A 4 -16.00 -31.37 12.76
CA SER A 4 -15.98 -30.24 13.70
C SER A 4 -14.57 -29.86 14.16
N LEU A 5 -13.72 -30.85 14.46
CA LEU A 5 -12.33 -30.58 14.87
C LEU A 5 -11.51 -30.00 13.70
N PHE A 6 -11.75 -30.49 12.48
CA PHE A 6 -11.11 -29.96 11.26
C PHE A 6 -11.51 -28.50 11.00
N LEU A 7 -12.80 -28.17 11.08
CA LEU A 7 -13.30 -26.80 10.90
C LEU A 7 -12.76 -25.85 11.97
N LEU A 8 -12.67 -26.28 13.23
CA LEU A 8 -12.08 -25.49 14.31
C LEU A 8 -10.59 -25.22 14.07
N THR A 9 -9.83 -26.25 13.66
CA THR A 9 -8.41 -26.08 13.34
C THR A 9 -8.19 -25.15 12.14
N LEU A 10 -9.03 -25.26 11.10
CA LEU A 10 -8.97 -24.39 9.94
C LEU A 10 -9.28 -22.94 10.31
N LEU A 11 -10.29 -22.70 11.15
CA LEU A 11 -10.65 -21.36 11.63
C LEU A 11 -9.52 -20.73 12.45
N LEU A 12 -8.89 -21.49 13.35
CA LEU A 12 -7.75 -21.02 14.15
C LEU A 12 -6.53 -20.69 13.27
N LEU A 13 -6.25 -21.51 12.24
CA LEU A 13 -5.20 -21.22 11.26
C LEU A 13 -5.50 -19.93 10.48
N ILE A 14 -6.75 -19.75 10.02
CA ILE A 14 -7.15 -18.51 9.31
C ILE A 14 -7.01 -17.27 10.22
N GLN A 15 -7.41 -17.37 11.49
CA GLN A 15 -7.24 -16.27 12.46
C GLN A 15 -5.76 -15.95 12.72
N SER A 16 -4.89 -16.96 12.81
CA SER A 16 -3.45 -16.76 12.99
C SER A 16 -2.78 -16.09 11.77
N ILE A 17 -3.24 -16.39 10.55
CA ILE A 17 -2.75 -15.73 9.33
C ILE A 17 -3.23 -14.27 9.29
N HIS A 18 -4.48 -14.00 9.69
CA HIS A 18 -5.01 -12.63 9.76
C HIS A 18 -4.30 -11.77 10.81
N THR A 19 -3.66 -12.38 11.80
CA THR A 19 -2.85 -11.67 12.81
C THR A 19 -1.39 -11.46 12.37
N ALA A 20 -0.90 -12.18 11.35
CA ALA A 20 0.46 -12.04 10.85
C ALA A 20 0.67 -10.80 9.95
N ILE A 21 -0.39 -10.36 9.27
CA ILE A 21 -0.35 -9.16 8.42
C ILE A 21 -1.10 -8.03 9.13
N GLN A 22 -0.38 -6.99 9.51
CA GLN A 22 -0.96 -5.80 10.11
C GLN A 22 -1.49 -4.86 9.02
N ARG A 23 -2.80 -4.70 8.96
CA ARG A 23 -3.46 -3.78 8.03
C ARG A 23 -3.40 -2.35 8.58
N LEU A 24 -2.87 -1.44 7.78
CA LEU A 24 -2.83 -0.02 8.08
C LEU A 24 -4.14 0.65 7.68
N PRO A 25 -4.54 1.76 8.34
CA PRO A 25 -5.67 2.57 7.90
C PRO A 25 -5.52 2.96 6.42
N PRO A 26 -6.56 2.71 5.59
CA PRO A 26 -6.51 3.06 4.18
C PRO A 26 -6.49 4.57 3.98
N ILE A 27 -5.91 5.01 2.88
CA ILE A 27 -5.85 6.43 2.49
C ILE A 27 -6.40 6.63 1.08
N SER A 28 -6.77 7.88 0.79
CA SER A 28 -7.05 8.35 -0.57
C SER A 28 -5.93 9.27 -1.04
N LEU A 29 -5.60 9.20 -2.33
CA LEU A 29 -4.63 10.06 -2.97
C LEU A 29 -5.20 10.52 -4.31
N HIS A 30 -5.18 11.83 -4.57
CA HIS A 30 -5.51 12.33 -5.90
C HIS A 30 -4.44 11.92 -6.90
N GLU A 31 -4.86 11.56 -8.11
CA GLU A 31 -3.91 11.50 -9.22
C GLU A 31 -3.21 12.85 -9.44
N GLN A 32 -2.09 12.84 -10.17
CA GLN A 32 -1.26 14.03 -10.42
C GLN A 32 -0.69 14.71 -9.14
N SER A 33 -0.86 14.09 -7.98
CA SER A 33 -0.18 14.50 -6.75
C SER A 33 1.33 14.57 -6.97
N SER A 34 1.95 15.63 -6.44
CA SER A 34 3.34 15.96 -6.74
C SER A 34 4.32 14.88 -6.26
N ILE A 35 5.33 14.59 -7.08
CA ILE A 35 6.45 13.73 -6.69
C ILE A 35 7.12 14.29 -5.42
N GLY A 36 7.46 13.40 -4.49
CA GLY A 36 8.02 13.74 -3.19
C GLY A 36 6.97 14.04 -2.11
N THR A 37 5.68 14.09 -2.44
CA THR A 37 4.62 14.22 -1.43
C THR A 37 4.64 13.01 -0.49
N SER A 38 4.74 13.28 0.81
CA SER A 38 4.66 12.26 1.86
C SER A 38 3.20 11.85 2.06
N ILE A 39 2.89 10.58 1.86
CA ILE A 39 1.52 10.05 1.92
C ILE A 39 1.25 9.22 3.18
N TYR A 40 2.31 8.71 3.81
CA TYR A 40 2.20 7.91 5.03
C TYR A 40 3.49 7.99 5.85
N ASP A 41 3.36 7.87 7.17
CA ASP A 41 4.48 7.91 8.12
C ASP A 41 4.41 6.73 9.09
N LEU A 42 5.23 5.71 8.84
CA LEU A 42 5.27 4.49 9.65
C LEU A 42 5.90 4.72 11.02
N SER A 43 6.68 5.79 11.24
CA SER A 43 7.37 6.05 12.50
C SER A 43 6.43 6.24 13.70
N ARG A 44 5.18 6.62 13.43
CA ARG A 44 4.12 6.76 14.44
C ARG A 44 3.67 5.43 15.04
N ILE A 45 3.82 4.35 14.27
CA ILE A 45 3.43 2.99 14.65
C ILE A 45 4.69 2.21 15.07
N TYR A 46 5.80 2.46 14.39
CA TYR A 46 7.10 1.81 14.57
C TYR A 46 8.17 2.84 14.96
N PRO A 47 8.21 3.29 16.23
CA PRO A 47 9.17 4.28 16.68
C PRO A 47 10.58 3.67 16.75
N SER A 48 11.42 4.03 15.78
CA SER A 48 12.83 3.63 15.73
C SER A 48 13.65 4.40 16.79
N THR A 49 14.53 3.72 17.51
CA THR A 49 15.42 4.33 18.51
C THR A 49 16.86 3.86 18.31
N SER A 50 17.84 4.53 18.92
CA SER A 50 19.25 4.12 18.83
C SER A 50 19.53 2.70 19.35
N LYS A 51 18.67 2.17 20.23
CA LYS A 51 18.76 0.80 20.76
C LYS A 51 17.94 -0.23 19.97
N ASN A 52 16.95 0.22 19.20
CA ASN A 52 16.09 -0.62 18.39
C ASN A 52 15.84 0.06 17.04
N LEU A 53 16.77 -0.15 16.10
CA LEU A 53 16.66 0.39 14.75
C LEU A 53 15.68 -0.45 13.95
N ILE A 54 14.67 0.21 13.40
CA ILE A 54 13.69 -0.41 12.51
C ILE A 54 14.04 -0.05 11.07
N GLN A 55 14.15 -1.06 10.23
CA GLN A 55 14.34 -0.91 8.79
C GLN A 55 13.05 -1.19 8.05
N PHE A 56 12.68 -0.26 7.17
CA PHE A 56 11.48 -0.34 6.35
C PHE A 56 11.84 -0.67 4.90
N ALA A 57 11.06 -1.54 4.28
CA ALA A 57 11.19 -1.84 2.87
C ALA A 57 9.84 -2.32 2.30
N PHE A 58 9.72 -2.38 0.98
CA PHE A 58 8.65 -3.14 0.38
C PHE A 58 8.88 -4.64 0.63
N LEU A 59 7.80 -5.39 0.82
CA LEU A 59 7.87 -6.84 0.99
C LEU A 59 8.36 -7.53 -0.28
N SER A 60 8.00 -6.99 -1.45
CA SER A 60 8.38 -7.51 -2.76
C SER A 60 8.76 -6.38 -3.71
N ASP A 61 9.91 -6.50 -4.37
CA ASP A 61 10.36 -5.53 -5.38
C ASP A 61 9.65 -5.66 -6.73
N THR A 62 8.88 -6.74 -6.93
CA THR A 62 8.24 -7.05 -8.22
C THR A 62 6.82 -6.51 -8.34
N SER A 63 6.21 -6.01 -7.27
CA SER A 63 4.86 -5.45 -7.31
C SER A 63 4.84 -4.20 -8.21
N PRO A 64 3.95 -4.13 -9.22
CA PRO A 64 3.84 -2.95 -10.08
C PRO A 64 3.42 -1.70 -9.30
N HIS A 65 2.70 -1.85 -8.19
CA HIS A 65 2.27 -0.73 -7.33
C HIS A 65 3.47 0.01 -6.73
N ASN A 66 4.56 -0.70 -6.43
CA ASN A 66 5.73 -0.14 -5.78
C ASN A 66 6.51 0.81 -6.69
N SER A 67 6.28 0.74 -8.01
CA SER A 67 6.92 1.65 -8.97
C SER A 67 6.53 3.11 -8.79
N PHE A 68 5.38 3.39 -8.15
CA PHE A 68 4.85 4.73 -7.91
C PHE A 68 5.30 5.35 -6.59
N PHE A 69 5.88 4.55 -5.69
CA PHE A 69 6.19 4.99 -4.33
C PHE A 69 7.65 4.70 -3.96
N ILE A 70 8.11 5.37 -2.92
CA ILE A 70 9.37 5.08 -2.26
C ILE A 70 9.12 5.09 -0.75
N VAL A 71 9.75 4.15 -0.05
CA VAL A 71 9.81 4.13 1.41
C VAL A 71 11.24 4.48 1.82
N ASP A 72 11.38 5.47 2.69
CA ASP A 72 12.65 5.74 3.34
C ASP A 72 12.92 4.65 4.39
N SER A 73 14.04 3.94 4.23
CA SER A 73 14.30 2.72 5.00
C SER A 73 14.56 2.97 6.49
N LEU A 74 14.89 4.19 6.90
CA LEU A 74 15.22 4.51 8.29
C LEU A 74 14.08 5.25 8.99
N THR A 75 13.39 6.12 8.27
CA THR A 75 12.30 6.95 8.82
C THR A 75 10.93 6.32 8.62
N GLY A 76 10.79 5.38 7.68
CA GLY A 76 9.49 4.76 7.36
C GLY A 76 8.51 5.72 6.68
N ARG A 77 9.00 6.84 6.13
CA ARG A 77 8.19 7.78 5.36
C ARG A 77 7.95 7.21 3.96
N ILE A 78 6.69 7.13 3.57
CA ILE A 78 6.27 6.71 2.22
C ILE A 78 5.94 7.97 1.42
N SER A 79 6.55 8.11 0.24
CA SER A 79 6.36 9.27 -0.63
C SER A 79 6.14 8.87 -2.09
N ILE A 80 5.52 9.77 -2.85
CA ILE A 80 5.31 9.59 -4.30
C ILE A 80 6.65 9.65 -5.02
N LYS A 81 7.01 8.60 -5.77
CA LYS A 81 8.24 8.51 -6.56
C LYS A 81 8.01 8.91 -8.02
N ARG A 82 6.82 8.61 -8.54
CA ARG A 82 6.42 8.84 -9.92
C ARG A 82 5.00 9.39 -9.92
N MET A 83 4.74 10.36 -10.79
CA MET A 83 3.38 10.89 -10.97
C MET A 83 2.42 9.74 -11.30
N ILE A 84 1.28 9.74 -10.61
CA ILE A 84 0.22 8.76 -10.79
C ILE A 84 -0.79 9.36 -11.76
N ASP A 85 -1.11 8.60 -12.79
CA ASP A 85 -2.11 8.89 -13.80
C ASP A 85 -3.10 7.72 -13.82
N ARG A 86 -4.37 7.96 -13.51
CA ARG A 86 -5.33 6.88 -13.29
C ARG A 86 -5.64 6.16 -14.61
N GLU A 87 -5.65 6.89 -15.71
CA GLU A 87 -5.84 6.37 -17.07
C GLU A 87 -4.69 5.42 -17.46
N GLU A 88 -3.44 5.76 -17.14
CA GLU A 88 -2.30 4.85 -17.33
C GLU A 88 -2.48 3.57 -16.50
N LEU A 89 -2.79 3.69 -15.20
CA LEU A 89 -2.97 2.53 -14.31
C LEU A 89 -4.08 1.59 -14.80
N CYS A 90 -5.15 2.18 -15.33
CA CYS A 90 -6.26 1.51 -15.99
C CYS A 90 -5.84 0.73 -17.23
N GLN A 91 -5.19 1.42 -18.18
CA GLN A 91 -4.79 0.86 -19.47
C GLN A 91 -3.75 -0.25 -19.31
N THR A 92 -2.88 -0.12 -18.30
CA THR A 92 -1.85 -1.12 -17.97
C THR A 92 -2.35 -2.22 -17.02
N HIS A 93 -3.64 -2.20 -16.66
CA HIS A 93 -4.27 -3.16 -15.74
C HIS A 93 -3.60 -3.26 -14.36
N ILE A 94 -2.92 -2.20 -13.92
CA ILE A 94 -2.33 -2.11 -12.57
C ILE A 94 -3.44 -1.94 -11.52
N CYS A 95 -4.53 -1.25 -11.85
CA CYS A 95 -5.72 -1.16 -11.01
C CYS A 95 -7.01 -1.26 -11.85
N ASN A 96 -8.15 -1.45 -11.19
CA ASN A 96 -9.48 -1.39 -11.82
C ASN A 96 -9.92 0.08 -12.00
N CYS A 97 -10.44 0.45 -13.16
CA CYS A 97 -10.93 1.80 -13.46
C CYS A 97 -12.14 2.27 -12.65
N ASP A 98 -12.99 1.35 -12.20
CA ASP A 98 -14.15 1.70 -11.37
C ASP A 98 -13.73 2.08 -9.95
N ARG A 99 -12.72 1.38 -9.44
CA ARG A 99 -12.17 1.57 -8.09
C ARG A 99 -10.66 1.30 -8.14
N CYS A 100 -9.89 2.33 -8.48
CA CYS A 100 -8.45 2.22 -8.62
C CYS A 100 -7.79 2.14 -7.24
N LEU A 101 -7.50 0.90 -6.82
CA LEU A 101 -6.90 0.58 -5.53
C LEU A 101 -5.48 0.08 -5.75
N LEU A 102 -4.51 0.75 -5.12
CA LEU A 102 -3.13 0.28 -5.03
C LEU A 102 -2.90 -0.28 -3.62
N THR A 103 -2.18 -1.40 -3.55
CA THR A 103 -1.80 -2.02 -2.28
C THR A 103 -0.29 -2.06 -2.16
N LEU A 104 0.24 -1.49 -1.07
CA LEU A 104 1.64 -1.59 -0.70
C LEU A 104 1.79 -2.59 0.43
N GLU A 105 2.57 -3.64 0.17
CA GLU A 105 3.02 -4.58 1.19
C GLU A 105 4.43 -4.18 1.63
N LEU A 106 4.61 -3.97 2.93
CA LEU A 106 5.85 -3.45 3.52
C LEU A 106 6.32 -4.38 4.63
N ILE A 107 7.60 -4.29 4.95
CA ILE A 107 8.18 -4.90 6.13
C ILE A 107 8.70 -3.82 7.08
N ALA A 108 8.48 -4.02 8.38
CA ALA A 108 9.19 -3.32 9.45
C ALA A 108 10.07 -4.34 10.16
N SER A 109 11.38 -4.24 9.94
CA SER A 109 12.35 -5.24 10.39
C SER A 109 13.22 -4.69 11.52
N SER A 110 13.24 -5.42 12.64
CA SER A 110 14.16 -5.19 13.76
C SER A 110 14.63 -6.54 14.33
N GLN A 111 14.34 -6.85 15.60
CA GLN A 111 14.52 -8.19 16.16
C GLN A 111 13.45 -9.16 15.65
N THR A 112 12.29 -8.63 15.26
CA THR A 112 11.18 -9.35 14.60
C THR A 112 10.88 -8.68 13.26
N VAL A 113 10.15 -9.40 12.40
CA VAL A 113 9.67 -8.87 11.12
C VAL A 113 8.16 -8.77 11.19
N ASP A 114 7.66 -7.55 11.05
CA ASP A 114 6.23 -7.28 10.92
C ASP A 114 5.90 -6.99 9.46
N ILE A 115 4.83 -7.61 8.95
CA ILE A 115 4.34 -7.39 7.60
C ILE A 115 3.17 -6.41 7.66
N LEU A 116 3.23 -5.37 6.84
CA LEU A 116 2.24 -4.30 6.79
C LEU A 116 1.57 -4.26 5.44
N SER A 117 0.28 -3.94 5.43
CA SER A 117 -0.49 -3.72 4.20
C SER A 117 -1.16 -2.35 4.24
N LEU A 118 -0.84 -1.49 3.28
CA LEU A 118 -1.44 -0.17 3.09
C LEU A 118 -2.26 -0.15 1.80
N GLU A 119 -3.55 0.14 1.93
CA GLU A 119 -4.46 0.36 0.81
C GLU A 119 -4.55 1.85 0.46
N ILE A 120 -4.38 2.18 -0.81
CA ILE A 120 -4.38 3.54 -1.34
C ILE A 120 -5.40 3.62 -2.48
N THR A 121 -6.47 4.38 -2.29
CA THR A 121 -7.45 4.65 -3.34
C THR A 121 -7.00 5.85 -4.16
N ILE A 122 -6.90 5.69 -5.48
CA ILE A 122 -6.57 6.79 -6.40
C ILE A 122 -7.85 7.49 -6.82
N GLU A 123 -7.97 8.75 -6.39
CA GLU A 123 -9.10 9.61 -6.72
C GLU A 123 -8.87 10.32 -8.04
N ASN A 124 -9.89 10.27 -8.90
CA ASN A 124 -9.89 10.97 -10.18
C ASN A 124 -9.93 12.48 -9.94
N ILE A 125 -9.07 13.21 -10.62
CA ILE A 125 -9.26 14.63 -10.88
C ILE A 125 -9.92 14.73 -12.26
N ASN A 126 -10.97 15.54 -12.42
CA ASN A 126 -11.55 15.77 -13.74
C ASN A 126 -10.66 16.72 -14.56
N ASP A 127 -9.57 16.20 -15.09
CA ASP A 127 -8.61 16.89 -15.95
C ASP A 127 -8.90 16.69 -17.46
N ASN A 128 -9.89 15.86 -17.78
CA ASN A 128 -10.43 15.70 -19.14
C ASN A 128 -11.06 17.02 -19.61
N GLN A 129 -10.38 17.72 -20.51
CA GLN A 129 -10.94 18.91 -21.16
C GLN A 129 -12.17 18.50 -22.00
N PRO A 130 -13.30 19.22 -21.90
CA PRO A 130 -14.44 18.94 -22.75
C PRO A 130 -14.07 19.23 -24.22
N ILE A 131 -14.20 18.21 -25.08
CA ILE A 131 -14.12 18.38 -26.52
C ILE A 131 -15.51 18.84 -26.99
N PHE A 132 -15.63 20.12 -27.36
CA PHE A 132 -16.86 20.64 -27.94
C PHE A 132 -16.89 20.34 -29.45
N PRO A 133 -18.02 19.86 -29.99
CA PRO A 133 -18.19 19.77 -31.44
C PRO A 133 -18.13 21.18 -32.03
N VAL A 134 -17.37 21.34 -33.13
CA VAL A 134 -17.41 22.55 -33.95
C VAL A 134 -18.77 22.59 -34.65
N SER A 135 -19.51 23.68 -34.40
CA SER A 135 -20.79 24.01 -35.04
C SER A 135 -20.63 24.36 -36.51
#